data_AF-D5SY27-F1
#
_entry.id   AF-D5SY27-F1
#
_cell.length_a   1.000
_cell.length_b   1.000
_cell.length_c   1.000
_cell.angle_alpha   90.00
_cell.angle_beta   90.00
_cell.angle_gamma   90.00
#
_symmetry.space_group_name_H-M   'P 1'
#
loop_
_entity.id
_entity.type
_entity.pdbx_description
1 polymer ?
#
loop_
_entity_poly.entity_id
_entity_poly.type
_entity_poly.pdbx_seq_one_letter_code
_entity_poly.pdbx_strand_id
1 'polypeptide(L)'
;MNMLWRIVSAIGFSLFAICVIGISFCISKDIYSSGDLNAYLAMRKDASPLKLALDQGILRQGSSIEELLAVATPRSRQEFGRCVIYYNFDSDLGKDRASVWMVDGKMTAAYSNNWKFFDSTPPEIKTSISRIGRGRIRVGYFPHEIQELREIEEAEMAKLKGQVMKDAVPPK
;
A
#
# COMPACT_ATOMS: atom_id res chain seq x y z
N MET A 1 18.37 -34.41 -42.47
CA MET A 1 18.39 -33.34 -41.46
C MET A 1 17.27 -33.64 -40.46
N ASN A 2 17.67 -34.12 -39.29
CA ASN A 2 16.94 -35.18 -38.59
C ASN A 2 15.76 -34.66 -37.76
N MET A 3 14.62 -35.34 -37.85
CA MET A 3 13.42 -35.11 -37.03
C MET A 3 13.73 -35.06 -35.52
N LEU A 4 14.74 -35.83 -35.08
CA LEU A 4 15.31 -35.77 -33.72
C LEU A 4 15.85 -34.39 -33.34
N TRP A 5 16.55 -33.70 -34.23
CA TRP A 5 17.11 -32.37 -33.98
C TRP A 5 16.00 -31.33 -33.79
N ARG A 6 14.93 -31.42 -34.60
CA ARG A 6 13.75 -30.56 -34.45
C ARG A 6 13.04 -30.76 -33.11
N ILE A 7 12.94 -31.99 -32.63
CA ILE A 7 12.32 -32.30 -31.32
C ILE A 7 13.19 -31.78 -30.18
N VAL A 8 14.49 -32.04 -30.20
CA VAL A 8 15.42 -31.55 -29.16
C VAL A 8 15.46 -30.02 -29.12
N SER A 9 15.52 -29.35 -30.30
CA SER A 9 15.42 -27.89 -30.37
C SER A 9 14.09 -27.38 -29.84
N ALA A 10 12.96 -27.98 -30.24
CA ALA A 10 11.63 -27.56 -29.77
C ALA A 10 11.48 -27.69 -28.24
N ILE A 11 11.96 -28.79 -27.64
CA ILE A 11 11.98 -28.98 -26.18
C ILE A 11 12.86 -27.93 -25.50
N GLY A 12 14.05 -27.67 -26.03
CA GLY A 12 14.96 -26.64 -25.52
C GLY A 12 14.34 -25.23 -25.54
N PHE A 13 13.70 -24.84 -26.65
CA PHE A 13 12.98 -23.58 -26.76
C PHE A 13 11.80 -23.49 -25.79
N SER A 14 11.09 -24.60 -25.57
CA SER A 14 9.94 -24.65 -24.67
C SER A 14 10.36 -24.46 -23.22
N LEU A 15 11.42 -25.14 -22.78
CA LEU A 15 11.99 -24.98 -21.44
C LEU A 15 12.49 -23.55 -21.21
N PHE A 16 13.21 -22.99 -22.18
CA PHE A 16 13.67 -21.61 -22.11
C PHE A 16 12.52 -20.60 -22.00
N ALA A 17 11.47 -20.77 -22.81
CA ALA A 17 10.30 -19.91 -22.77
C ALA A 17 9.59 -19.96 -21.41
N ILE A 18 9.42 -21.15 -20.82
CA ILE A 18 8.83 -21.31 -19.48
C ILE A 18 9.66 -20.59 -18.43
N CYS A 19 10.99 -20.71 -18.47
CA CYS A 19 11.88 -20.00 -17.55
C CYS A 19 11.76 -18.48 -17.70
N VAL A 20 11.75 -17.95 -18.93
CA VAL A 20 11.63 -16.51 -19.17
C VAL A 20 10.28 -15.98 -18.70
N ILE A 21 9.18 -16.70 -18.95
CA ILE A 21 7.84 -16.31 -18.49
C ILE A 21 7.78 -16.31 -16.97
N GLY A 22 8.32 -17.35 -16.32
CA GLY A 22 8.36 -17.45 -14.86
C GLY A 22 9.16 -16.30 -14.22
N ILE A 23 10.35 -16.01 -14.74
CA ILE A 23 11.19 -14.91 -14.25
C ILE A 23 10.50 -13.56 -14.47
N SER A 24 9.92 -13.35 -15.66
CA SER A 24 9.20 -12.11 -15.98
C SER A 24 7.99 -11.89 -15.06
N PHE A 25 7.25 -12.96 -14.77
CA PHE A 25 6.16 -12.93 -13.80
C PHE A 25 6.66 -12.54 -12.41
N CYS A 26 7.70 -13.20 -11.90
CA CYS A 26 8.28 -12.90 -10.59
C CYS A 26 8.75 -11.44 -10.49
N ILE A 27 9.46 -10.93 -11.49
CA ILE A 27 9.91 -9.53 -11.54
C ILE A 27 8.72 -8.57 -11.55
N SER A 28 7.69 -8.85 -12.37
CA SER A 28 6.50 -8.00 -12.45
C SER A 28 5.71 -7.93 -11.14
N LYS A 29 5.92 -8.92 -10.27
CA LYS A 29 5.29 -9.03 -8.96
C LYS A 29 6.26 -8.75 -7.82
N ASP A 30 7.48 -8.27 -8.06
CA ASP A 30 8.45 -8.00 -6.98
C ASP A 30 8.77 -9.25 -6.11
N ILE A 31 8.71 -10.45 -6.70
CA ILE A 31 8.99 -11.74 -6.05
C ILE A 31 10.45 -12.12 -6.30
N TYR A 32 11.30 -12.03 -5.27
CA TYR A 32 12.72 -12.43 -5.37
C TYR A 32 13.10 -13.59 -4.43
N SER A 33 12.20 -13.96 -3.52
CA SER A 33 12.42 -15.02 -2.55
C SER A 33 11.19 -15.91 -2.38
N SER A 34 11.38 -17.07 -1.73
CA SER A 34 10.27 -17.93 -1.32
C SER A 34 9.35 -17.24 -0.30
N GLY A 35 9.89 -16.31 0.50
CA GLY A 35 9.12 -15.46 1.41
C GLY A 35 8.15 -14.56 0.65
N ASP A 36 8.62 -13.91 -0.41
CA ASP A 36 7.79 -13.03 -1.25
C ASP A 36 6.71 -13.83 -1.97
N LEU A 37 7.05 -15.02 -2.47
CA LEU A 37 6.07 -15.91 -3.10
C LEU A 37 4.98 -16.32 -2.10
N ASN A 38 5.35 -16.70 -0.88
CA ASN A 38 4.38 -17.05 0.16
C ASN A 38 3.51 -15.85 0.55
N ALA A 39 4.08 -14.64 0.62
CA ALA A 39 3.33 -13.41 0.88
C ALA A 39 2.35 -13.09 -0.25
N TYR A 40 2.77 -13.24 -1.51
CA TYR A 40 1.92 -13.07 -2.69
C TYR A 40 0.77 -14.08 -2.71
N LEU A 41 1.05 -15.36 -2.45
CA LEU A 41 0.03 -16.41 -2.40
C LEU A 41 -0.96 -16.18 -1.24
N ALA A 42 -0.48 -15.74 -0.07
CA ALA A 42 -1.34 -15.39 1.05
C ALA A 42 -2.25 -14.19 0.74
N MET A 43 -1.78 -13.21 -0.02
CA MET A 43 -2.60 -12.11 -0.53
C MET A 43 -3.68 -12.61 -1.50
N ARG A 44 -3.32 -13.51 -2.43
CA ARG A 44 -4.23 -14.07 -3.46
C ARG A 44 -5.24 -15.08 -2.92
N LYS A 45 -4.98 -15.75 -1.79
CA LYS A 45 -5.87 -16.77 -1.20
C LYS A 45 -7.27 -16.22 -0.91
N ASP A 46 -7.34 -14.99 -0.41
CA ASP A 46 -8.59 -14.30 -0.08
C ASP A 46 -8.77 -13.10 -1.01
N ALA A 47 -8.69 -13.35 -2.33
CA ALA A 47 -8.71 -12.31 -3.33
C ALA A 47 -10.06 -11.55 -3.34
N SER A 48 -10.05 -10.34 -2.79
CA SER A 48 -11.15 -9.39 -2.89
C SER A 48 -11.12 -8.67 -4.25
N PRO A 49 -12.23 -8.03 -4.67
CA PRO A 49 -12.24 -7.17 -5.86
C PRO A 49 -11.12 -6.12 -5.84
N LEU A 50 -10.84 -5.53 -4.66
CA LEU A 50 -9.75 -4.57 -4.48
C LEU A 50 -8.37 -5.19 -4.78
N LYS A 51 -8.05 -6.34 -4.16
CA LYS A 51 -6.76 -7.01 -4.37
C LYS A 51 -6.57 -7.43 -5.82
N LEU A 52 -7.62 -7.91 -6.47
CA LEU A 52 -7.58 -8.28 -7.88
C LEU A 52 -7.33 -7.07 -8.77
N ALA A 53 -8.00 -5.94 -8.53
CA ALA A 53 -7.80 -4.73 -9.30
C ALA A 53 -6.38 -4.14 -9.13
N LEU A 54 -5.83 -4.19 -7.91
CA LEU A 54 -4.45 -3.79 -7.63
C LEU A 54 -3.45 -4.75 -8.30
N ASP A 55 -3.68 -6.06 -8.21
CA ASP A 55 -2.82 -7.08 -8.79
C ASP A 55 -2.83 -7.04 -10.33
N GLN A 56 -3.97 -6.71 -10.94
CA GLN A 56 -4.11 -6.58 -12.39
C GLN A 56 -3.68 -5.21 -12.93
N GLY A 57 -3.32 -4.26 -12.05
CA GLY A 57 -2.94 -2.90 -12.45
C GLY A 57 -4.10 -2.02 -12.94
N ILE A 58 -5.35 -2.44 -12.67
CA ILE A 58 -6.55 -1.61 -12.88
C ILE A 58 -6.49 -0.42 -11.93
N LEU A 59 -6.19 -0.69 -10.65
CA LEU A 59 -5.83 0.34 -9.67
C LEU A 59 -4.31 0.41 -9.58
N ARG A 60 -3.76 1.62 -9.72
CA ARG A 60 -2.32 1.85 -9.75
C ARG A 60 -1.95 3.11 -8.98
N GLN A 61 -0.66 3.33 -8.83
CA GLN A 61 -0.16 4.60 -8.31
C GLN A 61 -0.72 5.77 -9.15
N GLY A 62 -1.24 6.79 -8.47
CA GLY A 62 -1.89 7.94 -9.10
C GLY A 62 -3.37 7.75 -9.43
N SER A 63 -3.96 6.58 -9.15
CA SER A 63 -5.40 6.39 -9.31
C SER A 63 -6.21 7.33 -8.41
N SER A 64 -7.38 7.74 -8.88
CA SER A 64 -8.26 8.66 -8.15
C SER A 64 -9.15 7.92 -7.14
N ILE A 65 -9.85 8.69 -6.30
CA ILE A 65 -10.81 8.11 -5.35
C ILE A 65 -12.02 7.50 -6.09
N GLU A 66 -12.45 8.08 -7.20
CA GLU A 66 -13.55 7.57 -8.01
C GLU A 66 -13.20 6.19 -8.60
N GLU A 67 -11.96 6.02 -9.09
CA GLU A 67 -11.47 4.73 -9.57
C GLU A 67 -11.44 3.68 -8.44
N LEU A 68 -10.99 4.06 -7.24
CA LEU A 68 -10.99 3.17 -6.08
C LEU A 68 -12.43 2.75 -5.70
N LEU A 69 -13.35 3.72 -5.61
CA LEU A 69 -14.74 3.49 -5.22
C LEU A 69 -15.54 2.70 -6.26
N ALA A 70 -15.14 2.76 -7.54
CA ALA A 70 -15.72 1.91 -8.58
C ALA A 70 -15.38 0.42 -8.40
N VAL A 71 -14.30 0.10 -7.69
CA VAL A 71 -13.85 -1.28 -7.44
C VAL A 71 -14.28 -1.79 -6.07
N ALA A 72 -14.15 -0.97 -5.03
CA ALA A 72 -14.39 -1.40 -3.66
C ALA A 72 -14.85 -0.24 -2.76
N THR A 73 -15.75 -0.56 -1.83
CA THR A 73 -16.25 0.41 -0.84
C THR A 73 -15.47 0.29 0.47
N PRO A 74 -14.81 1.36 0.95
CA PRO A 74 -14.14 1.35 2.25
C PRO A 74 -15.15 1.50 3.39
N ARG A 75 -15.01 0.71 4.47
CA ARG A 75 -15.86 0.88 5.67
C ARG A 75 -15.35 1.93 6.64
N SER A 76 -14.08 2.25 6.57
CA SER A 76 -13.44 3.17 7.51
C SER A 76 -12.34 3.96 6.83
N ARG A 77 -12.16 5.20 7.25
CA ARG A 77 -11.07 6.06 6.80
C ARG A 77 -10.47 6.82 7.98
N GLN A 78 -9.20 7.18 7.86
CA GLN A 78 -8.52 8.11 8.76
C GLN A 78 -7.97 9.27 7.92
N GLU A 79 -8.23 10.49 8.37
CA GLU A 79 -7.82 11.70 7.68
C GLU A 79 -6.65 12.36 8.41
N PHE A 80 -5.62 12.71 7.64
CA PHE A 80 -4.36 13.30 8.07
C PHE A 80 -4.02 14.50 7.18
N GLY A 81 -4.87 15.52 7.19
CA GLY A 81 -4.72 16.70 6.33
C GLY A 81 -4.76 16.31 4.85
N ARG A 82 -3.64 16.48 4.14
CA ARG A 82 -3.49 16.09 2.73
C ARG A 82 -3.52 14.58 2.47
N CYS A 83 -3.34 13.75 3.51
CA CYS A 83 -3.35 12.30 3.40
C CYS A 83 -4.64 11.70 3.97
N VAL A 84 -5.26 10.75 3.26
CA VAL A 84 -6.39 9.96 3.75
C VAL A 84 -6.06 8.48 3.59
N ILE A 85 -6.22 7.69 4.66
CA ILE A 85 -6.02 6.25 4.60
C ILE A 85 -7.37 5.55 4.73
N TYR A 86 -7.69 4.73 3.74
CA TYR A 86 -8.90 3.91 3.69
C TYR A 86 -8.57 2.47 4.13
N TYR A 87 -9.45 1.88 4.92
CA TYR A 87 -9.28 0.55 5.50
C TYR A 87 -10.57 -0.26 5.44
N ASN A 88 -10.42 -1.58 5.63
CA ASN A 88 -11.52 -2.51 5.86
C ASN A 88 -12.53 -2.46 4.71
N PHE A 89 -12.09 -2.81 3.50
CA PHE A 89 -12.95 -2.77 2.33
C PHE A 89 -13.94 -3.94 2.35
N ASP A 90 -15.14 -3.68 1.83
CA ASP A 90 -16.14 -4.73 1.63
C ASP A 90 -15.69 -5.73 0.58
N SER A 91 -15.90 -7.02 0.87
CA SER A 91 -15.72 -8.10 -0.09
C SER A 91 -16.69 -9.25 0.21
N ASP A 92 -17.01 -10.04 -0.81
CA ASP A 92 -17.89 -11.22 -0.69
C ASP A 92 -17.33 -12.28 0.27
N LEU A 93 -16.01 -12.25 0.54
CA LEU A 93 -15.31 -13.15 1.46
C LEU A 93 -15.18 -12.58 2.88
N GLY A 94 -15.72 -11.39 3.15
CA GLY A 94 -15.63 -10.70 4.45
C GLY A 94 -14.86 -9.37 4.36
N LYS A 95 -14.32 -8.90 5.49
CA LYS A 95 -13.57 -7.64 5.53
C LYS A 95 -12.18 -7.81 4.94
N ASP A 96 -11.88 -7.09 3.86
CA ASP A 96 -10.53 -7.00 3.33
C ASP A 96 -9.70 -6.04 4.20
N ARG A 97 -8.64 -6.58 4.81
CA ARG A 97 -7.69 -5.82 5.64
C ARG A 97 -6.68 -5.02 4.82
N ALA A 98 -6.94 -4.84 3.53
CA ALA A 98 -6.19 -3.91 2.71
C ALA A 98 -6.29 -2.47 3.24
N SER A 99 -5.23 -1.72 3.01
CA SER A 99 -5.18 -0.29 3.24
C SER A 99 -4.73 0.44 1.98
N VAL A 100 -5.41 1.53 1.66
CA VAL A 100 -5.09 2.40 0.52
C VAL A 100 -4.84 3.80 1.05
N TRP A 101 -3.70 4.37 0.68
CA TRP A 101 -3.26 5.69 1.10
C TRP A 101 -3.43 6.64 -0.08
N MET A 102 -4.16 7.72 0.17
CA MET A 102 -4.40 8.80 -0.78
C MET A 102 -3.67 10.04 -0.29
N VAL A 103 -2.81 10.64 -1.11
CA VAL A 103 -2.23 11.97 -0.85
C VAL A 103 -2.72 12.91 -1.95
N ASP A 104 -3.27 14.06 -1.55
CA ASP A 104 -3.83 15.05 -2.48
C ASP A 104 -4.87 14.44 -3.45
N GLY A 105 -5.66 13.48 -2.94
CA GLY A 105 -6.70 12.79 -3.72
C GLY A 105 -6.18 11.74 -4.70
N LYS A 106 -4.90 11.37 -4.64
CA LYS A 106 -4.26 10.37 -5.52
C LYS A 106 -3.68 9.20 -4.71
N MET A 107 -3.87 7.98 -5.22
CA MET A 107 -3.32 6.77 -4.61
C MET A 107 -1.78 6.82 -4.61
N THR A 108 -1.17 6.84 -3.42
CA THR A 108 0.29 6.80 -3.27
C THR A 108 0.78 5.49 -2.68
N ALA A 109 -0.06 4.76 -1.94
CA ALA A 109 0.30 3.42 -1.49
C ALA A 109 -0.90 2.50 -1.37
N ALA A 110 -0.64 1.21 -1.57
CA ALA A 110 -1.63 0.16 -1.36
C ALA A 110 -0.96 -1.09 -0.78
N TYR A 111 -1.54 -1.60 0.29
CA TYR A 111 -1.04 -2.75 1.04
C TYR A 111 -2.18 -3.71 1.31
N SER A 112 -1.89 -5.01 1.34
CA SER A 112 -2.84 -6.03 1.81
C SER A 112 -2.10 -7.19 2.47
N ASN A 113 -2.49 -7.53 3.71
CA ASN A 113 -1.76 -8.49 4.53
C ASN A 113 -0.26 -8.12 4.61
N ASN A 114 0.63 -9.01 4.18
CA ASN A 114 2.08 -8.79 4.10
C ASN A 114 2.55 -8.35 2.71
N TRP A 115 1.61 -8.09 1.79
CA TRP A 115 1.91 -7.73 0.43
C TRP A 115 1.81 -6.22 0.21
N LYS A 116 2.82 -5.66 -0.45
CA LYS A 116 2.86 -4.27 -0.88
C LYS A 116 2.72 -4.23 -2.39
N PHE A 117 1.69 -3.54 -2.89
CA PHE A 117 1.51 -3.36 -4.33
C PHE A 117 2.41 -2.23 -4.85
N PHE A 118 2.38 -1.09 -4.17
CA PHE A 118 3.23 0.07 -4.43
C PHE A 118 3.22 1.00 -3.22
N ASP A 119 4.24 1.85 -3.11
CA ASP A 119 4.32 2.90 -2.10
C ASP A 119 5.26 4.01 -2.53
N SER A 120 4.67 5.09 -3.03
CA SER A 120 5.31 6.35 -3.39
C SER A 120 4.93 7.47 -2.42
N THR A 121 4.44 7.14 -1.21
CA THR A 121 4.01 8.16 -0.26
C THR A 121 5.23 8.98 0.19
N PRO A 122 5.17 10.32 0.18
CA PRO A 122 6.29 11.16 0.59
C PRO A 122 6.80 10.82 2.01
N PRO A 123 8.13 10.72 2.24
CA PRO A 123 8.69 10.34 3.53
C PRO A 123 8.26 11.23 4.70
N GLU A 124 8.05 12.52 4.46
CA GLU A 124 7.57 13.48 5.44
C GLU A 124 6.16 13.12 5.92
N ILE A 125 5.27 12.71 5.00
CA ILE A 125 3.91 12.28 5.33
C ILE A 125 3.94 11.00 6.16
N LYS A 126 4.76 10.01 5.76
CA LYS A 126 4.93 8.76 6.53
C LYS A 126 5.43 9.03 7.95
N THR A 127 6.37 9.97 8.09
CA THR A 127 6.97 10.32 9.38
C THR A 127 5.93 10.96 10.30
N SER A 128 5.15 11.93 9.81
CA SER A 128 4.08 12.57 10.57
C SER A 128 2.99 11.57 10.99
N ILE A 129 2.51 10.73 10.07
CA ILE A 129 1.52 9.69 10.37
C ILE A 129 2.05 8.69 11.42
N SER A 130 3.32 8.28 11.30
CA SER A 130 3.96 7.39 12.29
C SER A 130 4.05 8.04 13.67
N ARG A 131 4.36 9.33 13.76
CA ARG A 131 4.38 10.09 15.02
C ARG A 131 2.99 10.16 15.66
N ILE A 132 1.97 10.49 14.87
CA ILE A 132 0.57 10.51 15.33
C ILE A 132 0.15 9.11 15.82
N GLY A 133 0.44 8.06 15.04
CA GLY A 133 0.13 6.68 15.41
C GLY A 133 0.77 6.25 16.72
N ARG A 134 2.07 6.54 16.92
CA ARG A 134 2.77 6.27 18.18
C ARG A 134 2.18 7.04 19.35
N GLY A 135 1.78 8.30 19.14
CA GLY A 135 1.10 9.11 20.16
C GLY A 135 -0.21 8.47 20.61
N ARG A 136 -1.06 8.05 19.66
CA ARG A 136 -2.34 7.38 19.95
C ARG A 136 -2.17 6.07 20.72
N ILE A 137 -1.15 5.27 20.39
CA ILE A 137 -0.84 4.03 21.13
C ILE A 137 -0.41 4.39 22.56
N ARG A 138 0.48 5.36 22.73
CA ARG A 138 1.01 5.77 24.04
C ARG A 138 -0.09 6.30 24.97
N VAL A 139 -1.07 7.05 24.47
CA VAL A 139 -2.27 7.46 25.23
C VAL A 139 -3.02 6.26 25.81
N GLY A 140 -3.11 5.15 25.06
CA GLY A 140 -3.74 3.93 25.54
C GLY A 140 -3.03 3.29 26.74
N TYR A 141 -1.72 3.53 26.91
CA TYR A 141 -0.92 3.00 28.02
C TYR A 141 -0.68 4.01 29.15
N PHE A 142 -0.59 5.31 28.83
CA PHE A 142 -0.27 6.39 29.77
C PHE A 142 -1.29 7.53 29.62
N PRO A 143 -2.49 7.40 30.20
CA PRO A 143 -3.56 8.39 30.02
C PRO A 143 -3.24 9.79 30.58
N HIS A 144 -2.29 9.90 31.51
CA HIS A 144 -1.88 11.19 32.07
C HIS A 144 -1.02 12.02 31.10
N GLU A 145 -0.45 11.42 30.06
CA GLU A 145 0.32 12.11 29.01
C GLU A 145 -0.56 12.61 27.84
N ILE A 146 -1.90 12.52 27.97
CA ILE A 146 -2.85 12.86 26.89
C ILE A 146 -2.64 14.27 26.34
N GLN A 147 -2.32 15.24 27.20
CA GLN A 147 -2.19 16.63 26.78
C GLN A 147 -0.96 16.86 25.90
N GLU A 148 0.21 16.39 26.30
CA GLU A 148 1.46 16.48 25.52
C GLU A 148 1.34 15.73 24.18
N LEU A 149 0.70 14.56 24.20
CA LEU A 149 0.49 13.76 22.99
C LEU A 149 -0.53 14.39 22.04
N ARG A 150 -1.53 15.11 22.56
CA ARG A 150 -2.47 15.90 21.76
C ARG A 150 -1.78 17.07 21.08
N GLU A 151 -0.87 17.76 21.77
CA GLU A 151 -0.07 18.85 21.17
C GLU A 151 0.81 18.36 20.02
N ILE A 152 1.44 17.18 20.17
CA ILE A 152 2.21 16.54 19.09
C ILE A 152 1.29 16.17 17.92
N GLU A 153 0.13 15.58 18.19
CA GLU A 153 -0.84 15.23 17.14
C GLU A 153 -1.33 16.48 16.38
N GLU A 154 -1.69 17.55 17.09
CA GLU A 154 -2.10 18.82 16.49
C GLU A 154 -0.99 19.44 15.63
N ALA A 155 0.26 19.45 16.13
CA ALA A 155 1.40 19.99 15.39
C ALA A 155 1.70 19.20 14.11
N GLU A 156 1.66 17.87 14.17
CA GLU A 156 1.87 17.02 12.98
C GLU A 156 0.69 17.12 11.99
N MET A 157 -0.54 17.23 12.49
CA MET A 157 -1.73 17.47 11.65
C MET A 157 -1.68 18.85 10.96
N ALA A 158 -1.18 19.89 11.63
CA ALA A 158 -0.99 21.22 11.03
C ALA A 158 0.01 21.18 9.86
N LYS A 159 1.16 20.49 10.05
CA LYS A 159 2.13 20.27 8.96
C LYS A 159 1.49 19.60 7.76
N LEU A 160 0.68 18.56 7.99
CA LEU A 160 0.02 17.81 6.93
C LEU A 160 -1.12 18.57 6.24
N LYS A 161 -1.71 19.58 6.89
CA LYS A 161 -2.68 20.50 6.27
C LYS A 161 -2.03 21.60 5.43
N GLY A 162 -0.70 21.69 5.40
CA GLY A 162 0.02 22.78 4.74
C GLY A 162 0.10 24.07 5.57
N GLN A 163 -0.37 24.04 6.83
CA GLN A 163 -0.12 25.11 7.79
C GLN A 163 1.25 24.88 8.41
N VAL A 164 2.30 25.22 7.67
CA VAL A 164 3.58 25.57 8.30
C VAL A 164 3.26 26.77 9.20
N MET A 165 3.45 26.62 10.52
CA MET A 165 3.52 27.75 11.45
C MET A 165 4.56 28.73 10.90
N LYS A 166 4.10 29.71 10.13
CA LYS A 166 4.74 31.03 10.14
C LYS A 166 4.45 31.58 11.54
N ASP A 167 5.48 32.16 12.15
CA ASP A 167 5.42 32.89 13.42
C ASP A 167 5.69 32.04 14.68
N ALA A 168 6.92 31.53 14.77
CA ALA A 168 7.64 31.57 16.04
C ALA A 168 8.78 32.59 15.89
N VAL A 169 8.43 33.88 15.96
CA VAL A 169 9.41 34.95 16.15
C VAL A 169 9.97 34.80 17.57
N PRO A 170 11.29 34.64 17.77
CA PRO A 170 11.86 34.56 19.11
C PRO A 170 11.73 35.93 19.81
N PRO A 171 11.42 35.97 21.11
CA PRO A 171 11.32 37.22 21.85
C PRO A 171 12.71 37.90 21.90
N LYS A 172 12.72 39.21 21.63
CA LYS A 172 13.82 40.11 22.01
C LYS A 172 13.55 40.67 23.40
#